data_AF-A0A432MAK3-F1
#
_entry.id   AF-A0A432MAK3-F1
#
_cell.length_a   1.000
_cell.length_b   1.000
_cell.length_c   1.000
_cell.angle_alpha   90.00
_cell.angle_beta   90.00
_cell.angle_gamma   90.00
#
_symmetry.space_group_name_H-M   'P 1'
#
loop_
_entity.id
_entity.type
_entity.pdbx_description
1 polymer ?
#
loop_
_entity_poly.entity_id
_entity_poly.type
_entity_poly.pdbx_seq_one_letter_code
_entity_poly.pdbx_strand_id
1 'polypeptide(L)'
;MSKKSQDIVGFIANLMPLYTHAAVDGQTCALSMLDGTLVAPIVDPNMDPLDDDGWLTVYWQGNPERRTEVSATIFASQAVLRYIELRSAGLPSDTFRSERDHLAEHFQFKTGATLYFAQGYVESENTARLKRWGGRIASGLASVVAKHFGL
;
A
#
# COMPACT_ATOMS: atom_id res chain seq x y z
N MET A 1 -6.60 2.82 26.61
CA MET A 1 -7.22 2.65 25.27
C MET A 1 -6.17 2.98 24.23
N SER A 2 -5.80 2.04 23.38
CA SER A 2 -4.89 2.31 22.24
C SER A 2 -5.59 3.27 21.27
N LYS A 3 -5.16 4.54 21.27
CA LYS A 3 -5.65 5.54 20.32
C LYS A 3 -5.12 5.24 18.91
N LYS A 4 -3.92 4.68 18.79
CA LYS A 4 -3.25 4.46 17.51
C LYS A 4 -3.97 3.40 16.67
N SER A 5 -4.35 2.27 17.26
CA SER A 5 -5.10 1.22 16.56
C SER A 5 -6.44 1.75 16.02
N GLN A 6 -7.16 2.55 16.82
CA GLN A 6 -8.41 3.19 16.42
C GLN A 6 -8.22 4.19 15.28
N ASP A 7 -7.21 5.06 15.38
CA ASP A 7 -6.92 6.05 14.34
C ASP A 7 -6.56 5.38 13.00
N ILE A 8 -5.77 4.28 13.04
CA ILE A 8 -5.40 3.51 11.85
C ILE A 8 -6.62 2.81 11.25
N VAL A 9 -7.45 2.13 12.05
CA VAL A 9 -8.66 1.47 11.56
C VAL A 9 -9.63 2.50 10.97
N GLY A 10 -9.80 3.65 11.62
CA GLY A 10 -10.58 4.77 11.09
C GLY A 10 -10.05 5.29 9.76
N PHE A 11 -8.72 5.37 9.59
CA PHE A 11 -8.13 5.70 8.30
C PHE A 11 -8.46 4.65 7.23
N ILE A 12 -8.30 3.36 7.54
CA ILE A 12 -8.61 2.26 6.61
C ILE A 12 -10.08 2.30 6.19
N ALA A 13 -11.00 2.53 7.13
CA ALA A 13 -12.44 2.60 6.86
C ALA A 13 -12.83 3.73 5.89
N ASN A 14 -11.96 4.74 5.70
CA ASN A 14 -12.16 5.83 4.74
C ASN A 14 -11.62 5.53 3.34
N LEU A 15 -11.02 4.36 3.09
CA LEU A 15 -10.49 3.97 1.77
C LEU A 15 -11.58 3.47 0.80
N MET A 16 -12.64 4.27 0.62
CA MET A 16 -13.74 3.98 -0.30
C MET A 16 -13.28 4.02 -1.77
N PRO A 17 -13.61 3.01 -2.59
CA PRO A 17 -14.64 1.99 -2.37
C PRO A 17 -14.14 0.63 -1.85
N LEU A 18 -12.86 0.53 -1.43
CA LEU A 18 -12.29 -0.75 -0.99
C LEU A 18 -12.76 -1.13 0.42
N TYR A 19 -12.84 -0.14 1.31
CA TYR A 19 -13.29 -0.29 2.68
C TYR A 19 -14.37 0.74 3.00
N THR A 20 -15.23 0.41 3.95
CA THR A 20 -16.22 1.31 4.53
C THR A 20 -16.25 1.21 6.05
N HIS A 21 -16.92 2.16 6.71
CA HIS A 21 -17.12 2.14 8.15
C HIS A 21 -18.13 1.06 8.55
N ALA A 22 -17.80 0.29 9.57
CA ALA A 22 -18.70 -0.62 10.27
C ALA A 22 -18.62 -0.38 11.78
N ALA A 23 -19.65 -0.79 12.50
CA ALA A 23 -19.66 -0.76 13.95
C ALA A 23 -19.98 -2.15 14.49
N VAL A 24 -19.12 -2.68 15.35
CA VAL A 24 -19.30 -3.97 16.04
C VAL A 24 -19.08 -3.73 17.52
N ASP A 25 -20.05 -4.09 18.35
CA ASP A 25 -20.03 -3.89 19.81
C ASP A 25 -19.66 -2.47 20.24
N GLY A 26 -20.12 -1.47 19.47
CA GLY A 26 -19.84 -0.05 19.72
C GLY A 26 -18.44 0.42 19.32
N GLN A 27 -17.61 -0.45 18.75
CA GLN A 27 -16.29 -0.12 18.21
C GLN A 27 -16.38 0.16 16.70
N THR A 28 -15.73 1.23 16.27
CA THR A 28 -15.58 1.54 14.84
C THR A 28 -14.56 0.59 14.22
N CYS A 29 -14.99 -0.09 13.16
CA CYS A 29 -14.22 -1.05 12.39
C CYS A 29 -14.17 -0.62 10.91
N ALA A 30 -13.20 -1.16 10.17
CA ALA A 30 -13.18 -1.07 8.71
C ALA A 30 -13.69 -2.38 8.11
N LEU A 31 -14.68 -2.31 7.23
CA LEU A 31 -15.23 -3.45 6.50
C LEU A 31 -14.74 -3.44 5.06
N SER A 32 -14.01 -4.47 4.66
CA SER A 32 -13.63 -4.72 3.26
C SER A 32 -14.87 -5.02 2.43
N MET A 33 -15.06 -4.24 1.36
CA MET A 33 -16.15 -4.44 0.41
C MET A 33 -15.88 -5.56 -0.61
N LEU A 34 -14.66 -6.12 -0.63
CA LEU A 34 -14.30 -7.19 -1.57
C LEU A 34 -14.72 -8.57 -1.08
N ASP A 35 -14.51 -8.85 0.19
CA ASP A 35 -14.59 -10.20 0.76
C ASP A 35 -15.28 -10.25 2.14
N GLY A 36 -15.74 -9.10 2.65
CA GLY A 36 -16.36 -8.99 3.97
C GLY A 36 -15.38 -9.07 5.14
N THR A 37 -14.06 -9.03 4.90
CA THR A 37 -13.06 -8.99 5.98
C THR A 37 -13.27 -7.75 6.84
N LEU A 38 -13.36 -7.95 8.16
CA LEU A 38 -13.57 -6.88 9.13
C LEU A 38 -12.26 -6.63 9.90
N VAL A 39 -11.85 -5.37 9.95
CA VAL A 39 -10.64 -4.92 10.63
C VAL A 39 -11.07 -4.11 11.85
N ALA A 40 -10.72 -4.59 13.04
CA ALA A 40 -11.11 -3.98 14.30
C ALA A 40 -9.87 -3.50 15.08
N PRO A 41 -9.99 -2.40 15.83
CA PRO A 41 -8.91 -1.93 16.67
C PRO A 41 -8.73 -2.87 17.87
N ILE A 42 -7.48 -3.12 18.27
CA ILE A 42 -7.22 -3.78 19.56
C ILE A 42 -7.38 -2.73 20.65
N VAL A 43 -8.29 -2.98 21.58
CA VAL A 43 -8.52 -2.11 22.73
C VAL A 43 -8.04 -2.85 23.97
N ASP A 44 -6.75 -2.68 24.29
CA ASP A 44 -6.21 -3.08 25.59
C ASP A 44 -6.19 -1.87 26.54
N PRO A 45 -6.91 -1.92 27.68
CA PRO A 45 -6.88 -0.86 28.67
C PRO A 45 -5.54 -0.73 29.40
N ASN A 46 -4.71 -1.78 29.42
CA ASN A 46 -3.44 -1.84 30.15
C ASN A 46 -2.21 -1.60 29.27
N MET A 47 -2.39 -1.47 27.95
CA MET A 47 -1.28 -1.22 27.02
C MET A 47 -0.69 0.17 27.23
N ASP A 48 0.64 0.21 27.44
CA ASP A 48 1.38 1.47 27.50
C ASP A 48 1.28 2.18 26.15
N PRO A 49 0.87 3.46 26.10
CA PRO A 49 0.86 4.24 24.86
C PRO A 49 2.22 4.32 24.14
N LEU A 50 3.33 4.15 24.87
CA LEU A 50 4.68 4.09 24.30
C LEU A 50 4.99 2.72 23.65
N ASP A 51 4.32 1.66 24.09
CA ASP A 51 4.43 0.29 23.56
C ASP A 51 3.33 -0.02 22.51
N ASP A 52 2.49 0.97 22.19
CA ASP A 52 1.45 0.85 21.17
C ASP A 52 2.09 0.91 19.76
N ASP A 53 2.67 -0.21 19.35
CA ASP A 53 3.17 -0.44 17.99
C ASP A 53 2.05 -0.47 16.94
N GLY A 54 0.79 -0.31 17.36
CA GLY A 54 -0.39 -0.36 16.51
C GLY A 54 -0.58 -1.77 15.99
N TRP A 55 -1.19 -2.64 16.80
CA TRP A 55 -1.73 -3.91 16.33
C TRP A 55 -3.23 -3.77 16.11
N LEU A 56 -3.77 -4.58 15.20
CA LEU A 56 -5.20 -4.66 14.95
C LEU A 56 -5.64 -6.11 14.82
N THR A 57 -6.93 -6.37 15.00
CA THR A 57 -7.52 -7.69 14.79
C THR A 57 -8.19 -7.72 13.43
N VAL A 58 -7.86 -8.72 12.61
CA VAL A 58 -8.52 -8.99 11.33
C VAL A 58 -9.42 -10.20 11.49
N TYR A 59 -10.72 -10.03 11.25
CA TYR A 59 -11.71 -11.10 11.15
C TYR A 59 -11.93 -11.42 9.68
N TRP A 60 -11.35 -12.53 9.23
CA TRP A 60 -11.39 -12.92 7.83
C TRP A 60 -12.82 -13.24 7.40
N GLN A 61 -13.28 -12.55 6.36
CA GLN A 61 -14.67 -12.61 5.89
C GLN A 61 -15.71 -12.33 7.01
N GLY A 62 -15.31 -11.56 8.03
CA GLY A 62 -16.16 -11.18 9.16
C GLY A 62 -16.44 -12.32 10.14
N ASN A 63 -15.79 -13.47 10.03
CA ASN A 63 -16.01 -14.60 10.92
C ASN A 63 -15.24 -14.42 12.26
N PRO A 64 -15.93 -14.36 13.43
CA PRO A 64 -15.29 -14.18 14.74
C PRO A 64 -14.27 -15.27 15.13
N GLU A 65 -14.45 -16.48 14.62
CA GLU A 65 -13.58 -17.64 14.88
C GLU A 65 -12.33 -17.63 13.98
N ARG A 66 -12.39 -16.94 12.84
CA ARG A 66 -11.28 -16.81 11.89
C ARG A 66 -10.63 -15.45 12.02
N ARG A 67 -9.92 -15.25 13.14
CA ARG A 67 -9.24 -13.98 13.41
C ARG A 67 -7.74 -14.10 13.55
N THR A 68 -7.03 -13.02 13.27
CA THR A 68 -5.58 -12.91 13.46
C THR A 68 -5.23 -11.50 13.88
N GLU A 69 -4.29 -11.36 14.79
CA GLU A 69 -3.69 -10.06 15.13
C GLU A 69 -2.51 -9.80 14.20
N VAL A 70 -2.48 -8.62 13.60
CA VAL A 70 -1.42 -8.22 12.66
C VAL A 70 -0.96 -6.80 12.96
N SER A 71 0.26 -6.50 12.53
CA SER A 71 0.77 -5.12 12.56
C SER A 71 -0.14 -4.21 11.73
N ALA A 72 -0.66 -3.16 12.38
CA ALA A 72 -1.60 -2.23 11.77
C ALA A 72 -0.96 -1.43 10.65
N THR A 73 0.29 -1.02 10.79
CA THR A 73 1.01 -0.27 9.75
C THR A 73 1.26 -1.12 8.51
N ILE A 74 1.61 -2.40 8.67
CA ILE A 74 1.79 -3.33 7.53
C ILE A 74 0.45 -3.58 6.83
N PHE A 75 -0.62 -3.84 7.58
CA PHE A 75 -1.95 -4.04 6.99
C PHE A 75 -2.44 -2.77 6.27
N ALA A 76 -2.33 -1.60 6.91
CA ALA A 76 -2.70 -0.31 6.32
C ALA A 76 -1.91 -0.03 5.03
N SER A 77 -0.63 -0.40 4.99
CA SER A 77 0.21 -0.24 3.79
C SER A 77 -0.33 -1.02 2.61
N GLN A 78 -0.74 -2.28 2.84
CA GLN A 78 -1.39 -3.10 1.80
C GLN A 78 -2.74 -2.52 1.37
N ALA A 79 -3.58 -2.11 2.33
CA ALA A 79 -4.87 -1.50 2.05
C ALA A 79 -4.75 -0.22 1.20
N VAL A 80 -3.78 0.65 1.53
CA VAL A 80 -3.48 1.88 0.78
C VAL A 80 -2.98 1.57 -0.63
N LEU A 81 -2.07 0.62 -0.80
CA LEU A 81 -1.59 0.25 -2.14
C LEU A 81 -2.72 -0.30 -3.02
N ARG A 82 -3.54 -1.22 -2.49
CA ARG A 82 -4.72 -1.73 -3.21
C ARG A 82 -5.71 -0.63 -3.54
N TYR A 83 -5.87 0.32 -2.62
CA TYR A 83 -6.72 1.47 -2.85
C TYR A 83 -6.24 2.33 -4.02
N ILE A 84 -4.94 2.63 -4.06
CA ILE A 84 -4.33 3.42 -5.14
C ILE A 84 -4.40 2.65 -6.47
N GLU A 85 -4.14 1.34 -6.47
CA GLU A 85 -4.28 0.48 -7.65
C GLU A 85 -5.69 0.60 -8.25
N LEU A 86 -6.71 0.50 -7.40
CA LEU A 86 -8.11 0.60 -7.81
C LEU A 86 -8.45 2.01 -8.35
N ARG A 87 -8.01 3.07 -7.67
CA ARG A 87 -8.29 4.45 -8.06
C ARG A 87 -7.52 4.87 -9.32
N SER A 88 -6.33 4.34 -9.51
CA SER A 88 -5.43 4.67 -10.62
C SER A 88 -5.66 3.78 -11.85
N ALA A 89 -6.62 2.85 -11.80
CA ALA A 89 -6.94 1.99 -12.92
C ALA A 89 -7.31 2.82 -14.17
N GLY A 90 -6.49 2.70 -15.22
CA GLY A 90 -6.67 3.46 -16.46
C GLY A 90 -6.00 4.85 -16.49
N LEU A 91 -5.30 5.24 -15.43
CA LEU A 91 -4.51 6.49 -15.37
C LEU A 91 -3.02 6.24 -15.69
N PRO A 92 -2.24 7.29 -16.04
CA PRO A 92 -0.81 7.18 -16.24
C PRO A 92 -0.06 6.65 -15.01
N SER A 93 1.06 5.96 -15.22
CA SER A 93 1.85 5.34 -14.14
C SER A 93 2.36 6.33 -13.08
N ASP A 94 2.62 7.57 -13.48
CA ASP A 94 3.13 8.60 -12.56
C ASP A 94 2.08 9.02 -11.52
N THR A 95 0.79 8.84 -11.83
CA THR A 95 -0.32 9.07 -10.88
C THR A 95 -0.21 8.17 -9.65
N PHE A 96 0.20 6.91 -9.83
CA PHE A 96 0.34 5.96 -8.73
C PHE A 96 1.34 6.46 -7.67
N ARG A 97 2.51 6.95 -8.10
CA ARG A 97 3.55 7.43 -7.18
C ARG A 97 3.09 8.67 -6.42
N SER A 98 2.48 9.64 -7.12
CA SER A 98 1.97 10.86 -6.50
C SER A 98 0.88 10.55 -5.46
N GLU A 99 -0.06 9.66 -5.79
CA GLU A 99 -1.12 9.24 -4.88
C GLU A 99 -0.58 8.50 -3.65
N ARG A 100 0.42 7.63 -3.86
CA ARG A 100 1.11 6.93 -2.77
C ARG A 100 1.75 7.90 -1.80
N ASP A 101 2.53 8.85 -2.30
CA ASP A 101 3.28 9.79 -1.45
C ASP A 101 2.30 10.69 -0.66
N HIS A 102 1.27 11.21 -1.34
CA HIS A 102 0.21 11.99 -0.68
C HIS A 102 -0.56 11.20 0.38
N LEU A 103 -0.94 9.94 0.11
CA LEU A 103 -1.63 9.11 1.10
C LEU A 103 -0.73 8.71 2.26
N ALA A 104 0.58 8.55 2.04
CA ALA A 104 1.55 8.30 3.09
C ALA A 104 1.66 9.48 4.06
N GLU A 105 1.78 10.70 3.53
CA GLU A 105 1.79 11.93 4.32
C GLU A 105 0.49 12.11 5.09
N HIS A 106 -0.65 11.89 4.43
CA HIS A 106 -1.95 11.99 5.07
C HIS A 106 -2.14 10.94 6.18
N PHE A 107 -1.68 9.70 5.96
CA PHE A 107 -1.69 8.65 6.97
C PHE A 107 -0.83 9.04 8.19
N GLN A 108 0.39 9.51 7.96
CA GLN A 108 1.28 9.98 9.02
C GLN A 108 0.67 11.14 9.81
N PHE A 109 0.04 12.10 9.13
CA PHE A 109 -0.65 13.21 9.78
C PHE A 109 -1.84 12.76 10.63
N LYS A 110 -2.64 11.80 10.14
CA LYS A 110 -3.86 11.35 10.84
C LYS A 110 -3.60 10.38 11.98
N THR A 111 -2.57 9.56 11.88
CA THR A 111 -2.35 8.42 12.80
C THR A 111 -1.05 8.54 13.60
N GLY A 112 -0.13 9.43 13.20
CA GLY A 112 1.22 9.51 13.75
C GLY A 112 2.12 8.31 13.40
N ALA A 113 1.64 7.35 12.61
CA ALA A 113 2.37 6.16 12.20
C ALA A 113 2.82 6.25 10.73
N THR A 114 3.86 5.49 10.37
CA THR A 114 4.42 5.51 9.01
C THR A 114 4.04 4.23 8.27
N LEU A 115 3.65 4.36 6.99
CA LEU A 115 3.41 3.23 6.12
C LEU A 115 4.72 2.59 5.65
N TYR A 116 4.71 1.28 5.48
CA TYR A 116 5.79 0.52 4.88
C TYR A 116 5.60 0.40 3.37
N PHE A 117 6.55 0.95 2.60
CA PHE A 117 6.64 0.69 1.17
C PHE A 117 8.03 0.13 0.85
N ALA A 118 8.09 -0.99 0.14
CA ALA A 118 9.36 -1.50 -0.37
C ALA A 118 9.97 -0.45 -1.33
N GLN A 119 11.15 0.05 -0.99
CA GLN A 119 11.90 0.93 -1.90
C GLN A 119 12.48 0.08 -3.03
N GLY A 120 12.03 0.34 -4.26
CA GLY A 120 12.56 -0.27 -5.47
C GLY A 120 12.50 0.69 -6.64
N TYR A 121 13.52 0.64 -7.49
CA TYR A 121 13.46 1.24 -8.82
C TYR A 121 12.61 0.34 -9.72
N VAL A 122 11.36 0.72 -9.95
CA VAL A 122 10.62 0.18 -11.09
C VAL A 122 11.15 0.92 -12.32
N GLU A 123 12.05 0.29 -13.07
CA GLU A 123 12.48 0.82 -14.36
C GLU A 123 11.22 0.94 -15.25
N SER A 124 10.87 2.15 -15.66
CA SER A 124 9.68 2.34 -16.49
C SER A 124 9.85 1.59 -17.80
N GLU A 125 8.75 1.07 -18.36
CA GLU A 125 8.80 0.35 -19.64
C GLU A 125 9.39 1.25 -20.75
N ASN A 126 9.19 2.57 -20.63
CA ASN A 126 9.79 3.58 -21.51
C ASN A 126 11.31 3.67 -21.34
N THR A 127 11.84 3.67 -20.11
CA THR A 127 13.30 3.65 -19.88
C THR A 127 13.91 2.32 -20.31
N ALA A 128 13.21 1.20 -20.09
CA ALA A 128 13.62 -0.11 -20.57
C ALA A 128 13.61 -0.18 -22.11
N ARG A 129 12.59 0.39 -22.77
CA ARG A 129 12.52 0.52 -24.23
C ARG A 129 13.62 1.42 -24.78
N LEU A 130 13.90 2.56 -24.15
CA LEU A 130 14.99 3.45 -24.55
C LEU A 130 16.35 2.73 -24.48
N LYS A 131 16.62 1.99 -23.40
CA LYS A 131 17.84 1.17 -23.28
C LYS A 131 17.92 0.11 -24.36
N ARG A 132 16.82 -0.60 -24.64
CA ARG A 132 16.78 -1.61 -25.71
C ARG A 132 17.03 -0.99 -27.09
N TRP A 133 16.51 0.19 -27.35
CA TRP A 133 16.71 0.88 -28.63
C TRP A 133 18.15 1.43 -28.75
N GLY A 134 18.68 2.07 -27.70
CA GLY A 134 20.07 2.53 -27.65
C GLY A 134 21.08 1.39 -27.81
N GLY A 135 20.82 0.23 -27.19
CA GLY A 135 21.63 -0.98 -27.37
C GLY A 135 21.62 -1.51 -28.81
N ARG A 136 20.48 -1.43 -29.51
CA ARG A 136 20.38 -1.86 -30.92
C ARG A 136 21.14 -0.93 -31.86
N ILE A 137 21.10 0.39 -31.64
CA ILE A 137 21.87 1.36 -32.43
C ILE A 137 23.38 1.15 -32.26
N ALA A 138 23.83 0.95 -31.02
CA ALA A 138 25.24 0.67 -30.73
C ALA A 138 25.73 -0.63 -31.41
N SER A 139 24.92 -1.69 -31.38
CA SER A 139 25.23 -2.95 -32.09
C SER A 139 25.25 -2.80 -33.62
N GLY A 140 24.37 -1.97 -34.17
CA GLY A 140 24.31 -1.69 -35.61
C GLY A 140 25.55 -0.95 -36.09
N LEU A 141 25.99 0.09 -35.37
CA LEU A 141 27.20 0.84 -35.70
C LEU A 141 28.46 -0.02 -35.56
N ALA A 142 28.56 -0.86 -34.51
CA ALA A 142 29.67 -1.79 -34.34
C ALA A 142 29.77 -2.79 -35.50
N SER A 143 28.63 -3.27 -36.02
CA SER A 143 28.60 -4.20 -37.16
C SER A 143 29.03 -3.55 -38.49
N VAL A 144 28.72 -2.25 -38.68
CA VAL A 144 29.12 -1.50 -39.88
C VAL A 144 30.61 -1.17 -39.85
N VAL A 145 31.16 -0.81 -38.68
CA VAL A 145 32.59 -0.57 -38.50
C VAL A 145 33.41 -1.85 -38.68
N ALA A 146 32.99 -2.98 -38.10
CA ALA A 146 33.66 -4.27 -38.31
C ALA A 146 33.71 -4.67 -39.79
N LYS A 147 32.61 -4.45 -40.53
CA LYS A 147 32.51 -4.79 -41.96
C LYS A 147 33.34 -3.88 -42.87
N HIS A 148 33.66 -2.65 -42.45
CA HIS A 148 34.51 -1.71 -43.20
C HIS A 148 36.00 -1.82 -42.87
N PHE A 149 36.37 -2.37 -41.70
CA PHE A 149 37.76 -2.49 -41.26
C PHE A 149 38.33 -3.92 -41.26
N GLY A 150 37.59 -4.92 -41.74
CA GLY A 150 38.15 -6.24 -42.06
C GLY A 150 38.65 -7.03 -40.85
N LEU A 151 37.80 -7.17 -39.82
CA LEU A 151 37.89 -8.23 -38.81
C LEU A 151 36.70 -9.18 -38.96
#